data_AF-A0A7S3APN8-F1
#
_entry.id   AF-A0A7S3APN8-F1
#
_cell.length_a   1.000
_cell.length_b   1.000
_cell.length_c   1.000
_cell.angle_alpha   90.00
_cell.angle_beta   90.00
_cell.angle_gamma   90.00
#
_symmetry.space_group_name_H-M   'P 1'
#
loop_
_entity.id
_entity.type
_entity.pdbx_description
1 polymer ?
#
loop_
_entity_poly.entity_id
_entity_poly.type
_entity_poly.pdbx_seq_one_letter_code
_entity_poly.pdbx_strand_id
1 'polypeptide(L)'
;MGCIAAAFVPAQPACRGASSGPASARRLREQPQCCLTDLLGSSAESCAAAPPAMRNAPAARGWADTLRGSALSLAAAGMLLLGDSQLALAENELADLAGGEFHSELVNPECFATSCKAATTACAENRDCTKGLACTAKCMGDAQCTVGCFARYGNKDLDNMLQCSIEDAACIKIAIMEPGGDGPLTAPLPPKALVKATPASMGGKWYKVLGFNPNYDCFDCQRNTFEAQKARPASNTRVEGAPQGREIAIDVGSTGVDVEVEYAMPRTRIDQAPQTFRSTLHETLQFDNTPGSRRTAHTEGKMFGLTFWENWYVIGANKVNEPQFRFVYYTGKTLQNRYEGAFVYSRTPELPRDAMPSIYKIAREAGMDPTRFCCVDNKCFSGEQSAQAPLFTPVAEAAESLPSTAAPGRSALDILPPSLRRVVVDAAEYLEDPRPASVELFGKQRQMVQVREFDANGYRVPLDRIN
;
A
#
# COMPACT_ATOMS: atom_id res chain seq x y z
N MET A 1 -39.71 -42.46 -38.29
CA MET A 1 -39.12 -43.69 -37.72
C MET A 1 -37.64 -43.39 -37.54
N GLY A 2 -36.98 -43.56 -36.38
CA GLY A 2 -37.42 -43.95 -35.03
C GLY A 2 -36.16 -44.22 -34.17
N CYS A 3 -36.13 -44.09 -32.84
CA CYS A 3 -37.16 -43.71 -31.86
C CYS A 3 -36.51 -43.29 -30.51
N ILE A 4 -37.21 -42.43 -29.74
CA ILE A 4 -37.27 -42.40 -28.24
C ILE A 4 -35.92 -42.16 -27.50
N ALA A 5 -35.62 -40.96 -26.97
CA ALA A 5 -36.15 -40.28 -25.74
C ALA A 5 -35.48 -40.77 -24.43
N ALA A 6 -35.51 -40.06 -23.28
CA ALA A 6 -36.27 -38.87 -22.82
C ALA A 6 -35.39 -37.96 -21.90
N ALA A 7 -35.58 -36.63 -21.80
CA ALA A 7 -36.51 -35.86 -20.89
C ALA A 7 -36.20 -36.03 -19.38
N PHE A 8 -36.45 -35.08 -18.45
CA PHE A 8 -37.22 -33.81 -18.41
C PHE A 8 -36.39 -32.70 -17.68
N VAL A 9 -36.61 -31.37 -17.73
CA VAL A 9 -37.71 -30.46 -18.17
C VAL A 9 -38.88 -30.28 -17.16
N PRO A 10 -38.74 -29.39 -16.15
CA PRO A 10 -39.57 -28.17 -16.16
C PRO A 10 -38.86 -26.91 -15.59
N ALA A 11 -39.35 -25.68 -15.76
CA ALA A 11 -40.22 -25.09 -16.80
C ALA A 11 -40.17 -23.54 -16.70
N GLN A 12 -40.37 -22.84 -17.82
CA GLN A 12 -40.75 -21.42 -17.83
C GLN A 12 -42.04 -21.24 -18.64
N PRO A 13 -43.04 -20.49 -18.15
CA PRO A 13 -44.04 -19.84 -18.99
C PRO A 13 -43.61 -18.40 -19.33
N ALA A 14 -43.79 -17.99 -20.58
CA ALA A 14 -43.55 -16.63 -21.03
C ALA A 14 -44.76 -15.71 -20.78
N CYS A 15 -44.56 -14.39 -20.90
CA CYS A 15 -45.20 -13.56 -21.94
C CYS A 15 -44.96 -12.06 -21.74
N ARG A 16 -44.75 -11.31 -22.83
CA ARG A 16 -45.11 -9.89 -22.93
C ARG A 16 -46.42 -9.78 -23.68
N GLY A 17 -47.39 -9.07 -23.13
CA GLY A 17 -48.70 -8.80 -23.73
C GLY A 17 -49.39 -7.69 -22.94
N ALA A 18 -50.21 -6.86 -23.59
CA ALA A 18 -50.73 -5.63 -23.00
C ALA A 18 -52.18 -5.34 -23.43
N SER A 19 -52.77 -4.31 -22.82
CA SER A 19 -54.11 -3.75 -23.07
C SER A 19 -55.30 -4.54 -22.50
N SER A 20 -56.50 -3.99 -22.71
CA SER A 20 -57.63 -4.04 -21.77
C SER A 20 -58.89 -4.69 -22.33
N GLY A 21 -59.69 -5.30 -21.45
CA GLY A 21 -61.12 -5.55 -21.67
C GLY A 21 -61.46 -6.93 -22.25
N PRO A 22 -62.60 -7.55 -21.86
CA PRO A 22 -62.96 -8.89 -22.29
C PRO A 22 -64.03 -8.93 -23.41
N ALA A 23 -63.90 -9.87 -24.36
CA ALA A 23 -64.99 -10.80 -24.75
C ALA A 23 -64.58 -11.81 -25.86
N SER A 24 -65.02 -13.06 -25.69
CA SER A 24 -65.40 -14.06 -26.72
C SER A 24 -64.47 -14.51 -27.88
N ALA A 25 -64.38 -15.85 -27.97
CA ALA A 25 -64.58 -16.66 -29.19
C ALA A 25 -63.54 -16.70 -30.35
N ARG A 26 -62.52 -17.56 -30.16
CA ARG A 26 -62.26 -18.80 -30.96
C ARG A 26 -61.94 -18.71 -32.49
N ARG A 27 -60.78 -19.33 -32.83
CA ARG A 27 -60.48 -20.23 -33.99
C ARG A 27 -59.71 -19.67 -35.22
N LEU A 28 -58.81 -20.52 -35.78
CA LEU A 28 -58.21 -20.52 -37.15
C LEU A 28 -57.09 -19.48 -37.47
N ARG A 29 -56.07 -19.73 -38.34
CA ARG A 29 -55.45 -20.97 -38.91
C ARG A 29 -54.13 -20.64 -39.69
N GLU A 30 -53.18 -21.59 -39.77
CA GLU A 30 -52.14 -21.82 -40.83
C GLU A 30 -50.94 -20.86 -41.09
N GLN A 31 -49.98 -21.40 -41.88
CA GLN A 31 -48.69 -20.83 -42.38
C GLN A 31 -48.81 -20.58 -43.92
N PRO A 32 -47.82 -20.72 -44.85
CA PRO A 32 -46.32 -20.81 -44.83
C PRO A 32 -45.61 -19.83 -45.84
N GLN A 33 -44.28 -19.78 -46.01
CA GLN A 33 -43.42 -20.44 -47.05
C GLN A 33 -42.11 -19.60 -47.23
N CYS A 34 -41.04 -19.94 -48.00
CA CYS A 34 -40.23 -21.15 -48.23
C CYS A 34 -38.99 -20.82 -49.14
N CYS A 35 -38.08 -21.80 -49.36
CA CYS A 35 -37.05 -21.90 -50.44
C CYS A 35 -35.70 -21.12 -50.34
N LEU A 36 -34.61 -21.49 -51.06
CA LEU A 36 -33.91 -22.80 -51.24
C LEU A 36 -32.56 -22.64 -52.05
N THR A 37 -31.43 -23.21 -51.56
CA THR A 37 -30.29 -23.88 -52.32
C THR A 37 -29.48 -23.09 -53.42
N ASP A 38 -28.30 -23.48 -53.95
CA ASP A 38 -27.49 -24.74 -53.90
C ASP A 38 -25.98 -24.65 -54.35
N LEU A 39 -25.19 -25.75 -54.18
CA LEU A 39 -23.90 -26.20 -54.83
C LEU A 39 -22.59 -25.40 -54.57
N LEU A 40 -21.33 -25.92 -54.48
CA LEU A 40 -20.61 -27.24 -54.47
C LEU A 40 -19.15 -27.02 -53.91
N GLY A 41 -18.21 -27.97 -53.66
CA GLY A 41 -18.19 -29.45 -53.60
C GLY A 41 -16.81 -30.14 -53.86
N SER A 42 -16.41 -31.12 -53.03
CA SER A 42 -15.24 -32.06 -53.14
C SER A 42 -13.80 -31.52 -52.90
N SER A 43 -12.78 -32.26 -52.42
CA SER A 43 -12.52 -33.71 -52.12
C SER A 43 -11.66 -33.86 -50.83
N ALA A 44 -11.86 -34.76 -49.85
CA ALA A 44 -11.72 -36.24 -49.82
C ALA A 44 -10.25 -36.74 -50.00
N GLU A 45 -9.64 -37.67 -49.22
CA GLU A 45 -10.04 -38.53 -48.06
C GLU A 45 -9.02 -38.36 -46.87
N SER A 46 -8.53 -39.27 -45.97
CA SER A 46 -8.69 -40.69 -45.48
C SER A 46 -7.77 -40.84 -44.20
N CYS A 47 -7.67 -41.93 -43.40
CA CYS A 47 -8.54 -42.69 -42.47
C CYS A 47 -7.66 -43.65 -41.59
N ALA A 48 -8.14 -44.06 -40.39
CA ALA A 48 -7.63 -45.15 -39.49
C ALA A 48 -6.22 -45.00 -38.83
N ALA A 49 -5.82 -45.72 -37.75
CA ALA A 49 -6.49 -46.32 -36.58
C ALA A 49 -5.43 -46.75 -35.51
N ALA A 50 -5.81 -46.96 -34.24
CA ALA A 50 -4.89 -47.41 -33.16
C ALA A 50 -5.09 -48.90 -32.77
N PRO A 51 -4.03 -49.61 -32.31
CA PRO A 51 -4.07 -50.35 -31.03
C PRO A 51 -2.67 -50.42 -30.33
N PRO A 52 -2.33 -51.39 -29.45
CA PRO A 52 -2.66 -51.37 -28.01
C PRO A 52 -1.44 -51.57 -27.07
N ALA A 53 -1.70 -51.72 -25.76
CA ALA A 53 -0.68 -51.86 -24.70
C ALA A 53 -0.13 -53.28 -24.49
N MET A 54 1.01 -53.39 -23.78
CA MET A 54 1.47 -54.61 -23.09
C MET A 54 1.86 -54.35 -21.63
N ARG A 55 1.81 -55.41 -20.81
CA ARG A 55 2.18 -55.44 -19.39
C ARG A 55 3.49 -56.22 -19.20
N ASN A 56 4.21 -56.00 -18.10
CA ASN A 56 4.56 -57.07 -17.14
C ASN A 56 5.16 -56.53 -15.83
N ALA A 57 5.00 -57.30 -14.75
CA ALA A 57 5.66 -57.15 -13.44
C ALA A 57 6.52 -58.44 -13.18
N PRO A 58 7.01 -58.87 -11.98
CA PRO A 58 6.67 -58.55 -10.57
C PRO A 58 7.89 -58.12 -9.68
N ALA A 59 7.76 -57.26 -8.66
CA ALA A 59 7.24 -57.42 -7.28
C ALA A 59 8.21 -58.03 -6.23
N ALA A 60 8.22 -57.42 -5.03
CA ALA A 60 8.72 -57.98 -3.77
C ALA A 60 7.84 -57.51 -2.58
N ARG A 61 7.71 -58.35 -1.53
CA ARG A 61 7.05 -58.11 -0.23
C ARG A 61 8.15 -58.18 0.86
N GLY A 62 8.03 -57.79 2.14
CA GLY A 62 7.00 -57.14 2.99
C GLY A 62 7.74 -56.42 4.14
N TRP A 63 7.25 -56.14 5.35
CA TRP A 63 6.30 -56.83 6.24
C TRP A 63 5.68 -55.84 7.27
N ALA A 64 4.52 -56.20 7.86
CA ALA A 64 4.03 -55.87 9.22
C ALA A 64 3.98 -54.40 9.78
N ASP A 65 2.95 -53.96 10.52
CA ASP A 65 1.54 -54.43 10.55
C ASP A 65 0.58 -53.40 11.20
N THR A 66 -0.72 -53.69 11.06
CA THR A 66 -1.92 -53.10 11.70
C THR A 66 -1.83 -52.01 12.80
N LEU A 67 -2.71 -51.01 12.69
CA LEU A 67 -3.85 -50.88 13.63
C LEU A 67 -5.06 -50.19 12.96
N ARG A 68 -6.29 -50.52 13.40
CA ARG A 68 -7.56 -50.00 12.85
C ARG A 68 -8.66 -50.03 13.94
N GLY A 69 -9.54 -49.03 13.92
CA GLY A 69 -10.64 -48.86 14.88
C GLY A 69 -10.26 -47.96 16.06
N SER A 70 -11.16 -47.15 16.63
CA SER A 70 -12.62 -47.08 16.43
C SER A 70 -13.11 -45.62 16.35
N ALA A 71 -14.28 -45.40 15.76
CA ALA A 71 -14.93 -44.10 15.72
C ALA A 71 -15.92 -43.92 16.87
N LEU A 72 -16.01 -42.71 17.44
CA LEU A 72 -17.28 -41.98 17.66
C LEU A 72 -17.04 -40.60 18.31
N SER A 73 -17.78 -39.60 17.80
CA SER A 73 -18.26 -38.39 18.49
C SER A 73 -17.31 -37.51 19.33
N LEU A 74 -17.04 -36.31 18.83
CA LEU A 74 -17.69 -35.08 19.33
C LEU A 74 -17.56 -33.92 18.31
N ALA A 75 -18.38 -32.88 18.44
CA ALA A 75 -18.63 -31.92 17.37
C ALA A 75 -17.80 -30.62 17.50
N ALA A 76 -17.07 -30.26 16.43
CA ALA A 76 -16.42 -28.95 16.26
C ALA A 76 -16.07 -28.65 14.78
N ALA A 77 -17.06 -28.72 13.87
CA ALA A 77 -16.87 -28.46 12.44
C ALA A 77 -18.01 -27.59 11.88
N GLY A 78 -18.04 -26.31 12.26
CA GLY A 78 -19.20 -25.44 12.03
C GLY A 78 -18.96 -23.93 12.05
N MET A 79 -17.73 -23.46 11.79
CA MET A 79 -17.41 -22.04 11.54
C MET A 79 -16.03 -21.90 10.88
N LEU A 80 -15.95 -22.12 9.56
CA LEU A 80 -14.78 -21.83 8.71
C LEU A 80 -15.21 -21.23 7.36
N LEU A 81 -16.19 -20.32 7.39
CA LEU A 81 -16.61 -19.48 6.26
C LEU A 81 -17.05 -18.11 6.80
N LEU A 82 -16.07 -17.29 7.18
CA LEU A 82 -16.11 -15.82 7.31
C LEU A 82 -14.77 -15.41 7.93
N GLY A 83 -13.96 -14.63 7.20
CA GLY A 83 -12.67 -14.14 7.72
C GLY A 83 -11.45 -14.33 6.81
N ASP A 84 -11.58 -14.03 5.52
CA ASP A 84 -10.44 -13.41 4.82
C ASP A 84 -10.17 -12.08 5.53
N SER A 85 -9.31 -12.14 6.55
CA SER A 85 -8.87 -11.00 7.33
C SER A 85 -7.80 -10.27 6.52
N GLN A 86 -8.28 -9.53 5.52
CA GLN A 86 -7.48 -8.72 4.61
C GLN A 86 -6.37 -8.02 5.40
N LEU A 87 -5.12 -8.33 5.05
CA LEU A 87 -4.04 -7.39 5.29
C LEU A 87 -4.33 -6.18 4.39
N ALA A 88 -3.95 -4.98 4.83
CA ALA A 88 -3.74 -3.91 3.88
C ALA A 88 -2.72 -4.38 2.84
N LEU A 89 -3.14 -4.44 1.58
CA LEU A 89 -2.27 -4.84 0.48
C LEU A 89 -1.52 -3.61 -0.01
N ALA A 90 -0.18 -3.71 0.00
CA ALA A 90 0.58 -3.14 -1.10
C ALA A 90 0.31 -4.07 -2.29
N GLU A 91 -0.37 -3.57 -3.33
CA GLU A 91 -0.63 -4.40 -4.50
C GLU A 91 0.70 -4.59 -5.24
N ASN A 92 1.21 -5.82 -5.24
CA ASN A 92 2.45 -6.20 -5.91
C ASN A 92 2.22 -6.43 -7.42
N GLU A 93 1.25 -5.74 -8.03
CA GLU A 93 0.85 -5.88 -9.44
C GLU A 93 2.08 -5.76 -10.37
N LEU A 94 2.97 -4.81 -10.12
CA LEU A 94 4.23 -4.67 -10.87
C LEU A 94 5.11 -5.92 -10.81
N ALA A 95 5.18 -6.62 -9.66
CA ALA A 95 5.96 -7.83 -9.47
C ALA A 95 5.28 -9.07 -10.08
N ASP A 96 3.97 -9.18 -9.98
CA ASP A 96 3.19 -10.25 -10.62
C ASP A 96 3.23 -10.13 -12.15
N LEU A 97 3.19 -8.90 -12.69
CA LEU A 97 3.40 -8.61 -14.11
C LEU A 97 4.86 -8.87 -14.55
N ALA A 98 5.86 -8.47 -13.74
CA ALA A 98 7.27 -8.74 -14.01
C ALA A 98 7.63 -10.24 -13.94
N GLY A 99 6.89 -11.03 -13.16
CA GLY A 99 6.95 -12.49 -13.16
C GLY A 99 6.33 -13.13 -14.41
N GLY A 100 5.51 -12.39 -15.16
CA GLY A 100 4.96 -12.79 -16.45
C GLY A 100 5.98 -12.66 -17.58
N GLU A 101 6.39 -11.43 -17.91
CA GLU A 101 7.23 -11.16 -19.09
C GLU A 101 7.97 -9.79 -19.00
N PHE A 102 9.19 -9.78 -18.45
CA PHE A 102 10.04 -8.58 -18.42
C PHE A 102 10.72 -8.36 -19.79
N HIS A 103 9.99 -7.75 -20.73
CA HIS A 103 10.53 -7.42 -22.06
C HIS A 103 11.54 -6.29 -22.02
N SER A 104 12.65 -6.43 -22.75
CA SER A 104 13.68 -5.39 -22.87
C SER A 104 13.19 -4.10 -23.55
N GLU A 105 12.03 -4.15 -24.22
CA GLU A 105 11.34 -3.02 -24.82
C GLU A 105 10.77 -2.02 -23.79
N LEU A 106 10.60 -2.45 -22.54
CA LEU A 106 10.08 -1.61 -21.44
C LEU A 106 11.13 -0.66 -20.83
N VAL A 107 12.38 -0.71 -21.31
CA VAL A 107 13.48 0.15 -20.89
C VAL A 107 14.19 0.70 -22.12
N ASN A 108 14.29 2.02 -22.26
CA ASN A 108 14.95 2.68 -23.39
C ASN A 108 16.35 3.22 -22.99
N PRO A 109 17.46 2.55 -23.36
CA PRO A 109 18.81 2.99 -22.98
C PRO A 109 19.21 4.35 -23.58
N GLU A 110 18.71 4.69 -24.77
CA GLU A 110 18.99 5.97 -25.41
C GLU A 110 18.34 7.14 -24.64
N CYS A 111 17.18 6.92 -24.04
CA CYS A 111 16.50 7.90 -23.18
C CYS A 111 17.34 8.28 -21.94
N PHE A 112 18.06 7.32 -21.34
CA PHE A 112 19.03 7.63 -20.27
C PHE A 112 20.24 8.41 -20.79
N ALA A 113 20.73 8.11 -22.00
CA ALA A 113 21.86 8.80 -22.61
C ALA A 113 21.52 10.20 -23.17
N THR A 114 20.22 10.50 -23.36
CA THR A 114 19.71 11.75 -23.94
C THR A 114 18.87 12.54 -22.91
N SER A 115 17.58 12.26 -22.77
CA SER A 115 16.64 12.96 -21.89
C SER A 115 17.11 13.01 -20.44
N CYS A 116 17.53 11.87 -19.89
CA CYS A 116 17.97 11.75 -18.50
C CYS A 116 19.48 11.75 -18.30
N LYS A 117 20.24 12.30 -19.26
CA LYS A 117 21.71 12.27 -19.26
C LYS A 117 22.30 12.84 -17.97
N ALA A 118 21.83 14.00 -17.51
CA ALA A 118 22.36 14.67 -16.33
C ALA A 118 22.19 13.84 -15.05
N ALA A 119 20.99 13.32 -14.81
CA ALA A 119 20.69 12.47 -13.66
C ALA A 119 21.43 11.11 -13.75
N THR A 120 21.54 10.54 -14.96
CA THR A 120 22.29 9.30 -15.21
C THR A 120 23.78 9.49 -14.92
N THR A 121 24.41 10.60 -15.34
CA THR A 121 25.82 10.90 -15.03
C THR A 121 26.04 11.11 -13.54
N ALA A 122 25.23 11.94 -12.87
CA ALA A 122 25.34 12.16 -11.43
C ALA A 122 25.18 10.85 -10.63
N CYS A 123 24.22 10.01 -11.02
CA CYS A 123 24.04 8.70 -10.42
C CYS A 123 25.22 7.76 -10.65
N ALA A 124 25.80 7.74 -11.86
CA ALA A 124 26.95 6.88 -12.19
C ALA A 124 28.22 7.23 -11.38
N GLU A 125 28.40 8.51 -11.03
CA GLU A 125 29.47 8.99 -10.16
C GLU A 125 29.20 8.69 -8.67
N ASN A 126 27.93 8.63 -8.26
CA ASN A 126 27.51 8.31 -6.90
C ASN A 126 27.37 6.79 -6.66
N ARG A 127 28.25 6.24 -5.80
CA ARG A 127 28.27 4.79 -5.47
C ARG A 127 27.04 4.28 -4.73
N ASP A 128 26.33 5.11 -3.97
CA ASP A 128 25.08 4.70 -3.32
C ASP A 128 23.90 4.85 -4.28
N CYS A 129 23.91 5.79 -5.23
CA CYS A 129 22.90 5.82 -6.30
C CYS A 129 22.98 4.57 -7.19
N THR A 130 24.18 4.21 -7.66
CA THR A 130 24.38 3.02 -8.51
C THR A 130 24.05 1.70 -7.77
N LYS A 131 24.35 1.59 -6.47
CA LYS A 131 23.87 0.47 -5.64
C LYS A 131 22.36 0.50 -5.44
N GLY A 132 21.77 1.67 -5.24
CA GLY A 132 20.33 1.87 -5.10
C GLY A 132 19.55 1.36 -6.31
N LEU A 133 19.97 1.74 -7.52
CA LEU A 133 19.39 1.23 -8.77
C LEU A 133 19.58 -0.27 -8.96
N ALA A 134 20.78 -0.80 -8.65
CA ALA A 134 21.02 -2.25 -8.71
C ALA A 134 20.19 -3.03 -7.69
N CYS A 135 19.86 -2.41 -6.55
CA CYS A 135 19.01 -2.96 -5.50
C CYS A 135 17.54 -2.97 -5.97
N THR A 136 16.97 -1.84 -6.38
CA THR A 136 15.56 -1.76 -6.80
C THR A 136 15.27 -2.58 -8.05
N ALA A 137 16.22 -2.69 -9.00
CA ALA A 137 16.08 -3.55 -10.16
C ALA A 137 15.89 -5.04 -9.78
N LYS A 138 16.58 -5.53 -8.73
CA LYS A 138 16.40 -6.90 -8.21
C LYS A 138 15.07 -7.13 -7.50
N CYS A 139 14.42 -6.07 -7.03
CA CYS A 139 13.10 -6.18 -6.41
C CYS A 139 12.00 -6.50 -7.44
N MET A 140 12.24 -6.29 -8.73
CA MET A 140 11.28 -6.52 -9.82
C MET A 140 9.90 -5.87 -9.60
N GLY A 141 9.85 -4.79 -8.80
CA GLY A 141 8.61 -4.09 -8.46
C GLY A 141 7.95 -4.47 -7.13
N ASP A 142 8.51 -5.44 -6.39
CA ASP A 142 8.07 -5.73 -5.01
C ASP A 142 8.22 -4.48 -4.14
N ALA A 143 7.11 -3.96 -3.62
CA ALA A 143 7.07 -2.66 -2.98
C ALA A 143 7.88 -2.64 -1.67
N GLN A 144 7.78 -3.72 -0.88
CA GLN A 144 8.48 -3.87 0.39
C GLN A 144 10.00 -3.88 0.18
N CYS A 145 10.49 -4.65 -0.78
CA CYS A 145 11.89 -4.70 -1.20
C CYS A 145 12.38 -3.34 -1.70
N THR A 146 11.57 -2.66 -2.51
CA THR A 146 11.92 -1.37 -3.11
C THR A 146 12.10 -0.28 -2.03
N VAL A 147 11.20 -0.22 -1.03
CA VAL A 147 11.36 0.66 0.14
C VAL A 147 12.59 0.29 0.98
N GLY A 148 12.89 -1.01 1.14
CA GLY A 148 14.12 -1.47 1.80
C GLY A 148 15.39 -0.99 1.10
N CYS A 149 15.41 -1.00 -0.25
CA CYS A 149 16.49 -0.40 -1.04
C CYS A 149 16.62 1.12 -0.82
N PHE A 150 15.51 1.84 -0.74
CA PHE A 150 15.52 3.28 -0.43
C PHE A 150 16.01 3.57 1.01
N ALA A 151 15.64 2.77 2.01
CA ALA A 151 16.19 2.89 3.36
C ALA A 151 17.72 2.75 3.39
N ARG A 152 18.27 1.80 2.61
CA ARG A 152 19.70 1.48 2.56
C ARG A 152 20.53 2.46 1.74
N TYR A 153 20.03 2.87 0.57
CA TYR A 153 20.79 3.59 -0.46
C TYR A 153 20.20 4.96 -0.86
N GLY A 154 19.00 5.31 -0.36
CA GLY A 154 18.29 6.55 -0.68
C GLY A 154 19.14 7.80 -0.49
N ASN A 155 19.22 8.60 -1.54
CA ASN A 155 20.01 9.82 -1.67
C ASN A 155 19.50 10.65 -2.86
N LYS A 156 19.83 11.94 -2.88
CA LYS A 156 19.29 12.89 -3.87
C LYS A 156 19.57 12.52 -5.33
N ASP A 157 20.70 11.90 -5.65
CA ASP A 157 21.00 11.52 -7.04
C ASP A 157 20.15 10.34 -7.50
N LEU A 158 19.80 9.42 -6.58
CA LEU A 158 18.84 8.34 -6.82
C LEU A 158 17.44 8.91 -7.05
N ASP A 159 17.00 9.84 -6.19
CA ASP A 159 15.70 10.50 -6.32
C ASP A 159 15.60 11.24 -7.67
N ASN A 160 16.62 11.99 -8.06
CA ASN A 160 16.68 12.70 -9.34
C ASN A 160 16.65 11.72 -10.54
N MET A 161 17.31 10.55 -10.43
CA MET A 161 17.36 9.54 -11.51
C MET A 161 15.99 8.86 -11.67
N LEU A 162 15.38 8.44 -10.56
CA LEU A 162 14.04 7.82 -10.56
C LEU A 162 12.99 8.78 -11.08
N GLN A 163 12.99 10.04 -10.62
CA GLN A 163 12.11 11.07 -11.15
C GLN A 163 12.26 11.20 -12.67
N CYS A 164 13.48 11.39 -13.19
CA CYS A 164 13.64 11.58 -14.63
C CYS A 164 13.23 10.34 -15.44
N SER A 165 13.70 9.16 -15.01
CA SER A 165 13.54 7.92 -15.78
C SER A 165 12.15 7.30 -15.74
N ILE A 166 11.35 7.57 -14.71
CA ILE A 166 9.98 7.04 -14.55
C ILE A 166 8.92 8.13 -14.77
N GLU A 167 9.07 9.29 -14.10
CA GLU A 167 8.05 10.35 -14.10
C GLU A 167 8.19 11.29 -15.31
N ASP A 168 9.36 11.93 -15.48
CA ASP A 168 9.47 13.11 -16.35
C ASP A 168 9.72 12.75 -17.83
N ALA A 169 10.44 11.65 -18.11
CA ALA A 169 10.81 11.22 -19.47
C ALA A 169 10.35 9.80 -19.85
N ALA A 170 9.82 9.02 -18.90
CA ALA A 170 9.38 7.64 -19.09
C ALA A 170 10.39 6.76 -19.88
N CYS A 171 11.67 6.81 -19.48
CA CYS A 171 12.73 5.93 -20.00
C CYS A 171 12.53 4.47 -19.54
N ILE A 172 11.80 4.26 -18.44
CA ILE A 172 11.26 2.98 -17.96
C ILE A 172 9.74 3.05 -18.14
N LYS A 173 9.11 1.98 -18.66
CA LYS A 173 7.67 1.93 -18.98
C LYS A 173 6.96 0.67 -18.45
N ILE A 174 7.46 0.12 -17.35
CA ILE A 174 6.94 -1.13 -16.77
C ILE A 174 5.66 -0.81 -15.97
N ALA A 175 4.53 -1.35 -16.43
CA ALA A 175 3.19 -1.25 -15.81
C ALA A 175 2.78 0.17 -15.36
N ILE A 176 3.07 1.20 -16.17
CA ILE A 176 2.72 2.58 -15.82
C ILE A 176 1.20 2.79 -15.85
N MET A 177 0.65 3.19 -14.70
CA MET A 177 -0.72 3.62 -14.49
C MET A 177 -0.96 5.04 -15.03
N GLU A 178 -2.22 5.38 -15.33
CA GLU A 178 -2.61 6.75 -15.67
C GLU A 178 -2.34 7.71 -14.49
N PRO A 179 -1.64 8.85 -14.72
CA PRO A 179 -1.30 9.80 -13.67
C PRO A 179 -2.51 10.57 -13.12
N GLY A 180 -2.37 11.08 -11.89
CA GLY A 180 -3.34 11.98 -11.26
C GLY A 180 -4.24 11.29 -10.24
N GLY A 181 -4.52 11.98 -9.14
CA GLY A 181 -5.35 11.48 -8.06
C GLY A 181 -6.80 11.19 -8.46
N ASP A 182 -7.49 10.40 -7.64
CA ASP A 182 -8.91 10.11 -7.89
C ASP A 182 -9.77 11.36 -7.62
N GLY A 183 -11.01 11.39 -8.12
CA GLY A 183 -11.96 12.47 -7.83
C GLY A 183 -12.72 12.24 -6.51
N PRO A 184 -13.25 13.28 -5.84
CA PRO A 184 -13.96 13.12 -4.56
C PRO A 184 -15.19 12.20 -4.66
N LEU A 185 -15.82 12.12 -5.83
CA LEU A 185 -16.97 11.25 -6.11
C LEU A 185 -16.60 9.89 -6.73
N THR A 186 -15.33 9.67 -7.09
CA THR A 186 -14.86 8.46 -7.80
C THR A 186 -13.82 7.64 -7.04
N ALA A 187 -13.15 8.22 -6.05
CA ALA A 187 -12.22 7.54 -5.14
C ALA A 187 -12.81 6.25 -4.53
N PRO A 188 -11.99 5.30 -4.05
CA PRO A 188 -12.47 4.13 -3.32
C PRO A 188 -13.43 4.47 -2.19
N LEU A 189 -14.35 3.56 -1.87
CA LEU A 189 -15.24 3.72 -0.72
C LEU A 189 -14.46 3.42 0.57
N PRO A 190 -14.62 4.23 1.64
CA PRO A 190 -14.03 3.89 2.92
C PRO A 190 -14.68 2.63 3.51
N PRO A 191 -13.93 1.83 4.29
CA PRO A 191 -14.48 0.64 4.96
C PRO A 191 -15.52 0.96 6.04
N LYS A 192 -15.73 2.25 6.36
CA LYS A 192 -16.65 2.74 7.38
C LYS A 192 -17.11 4.17 7.07
N ALA A 193 -18.28 4.55 7.58
CA ALA A 193 -18.76 5.94 7.53
C ALA A 193 -17.75 6.92 8.15
N LEU A 194 -17.54 8.06 7.47
CA LEU A 194 -16.58 9.08 7.87
C LEU A 194 -17.02 9.86 9.12
N VAL A 195 -16.04 10.24 9.94
CA VAL A 195 -16.17 11.22 11.01
C VAL A 195 -15.78 12.60 10.49
N LYS A 196 -16.47 13.65 10.93
CA LYS A 196 -16.17 15.03 10.52
C LYS A 196 -14.76 15.44 10.99
N ALA A 197 -13.88 15.71 10.04
CA ALA A 197 -12.64 16.44 10.26
C ALA A 197 -12.63 17.74 9.44
N THR A 198 -11.76 18.66 9.84
CA THR A 198 -11.48 19.97 9.22
C THR A 198 -10.00 20.32 9.40
N PRO A 199 -9.45 21.29 8.63
CA PRO A 199 -8.11 21.85 8.86
C PRO A 199 -7.82 22.15 10.33
N ALA A 200 -8.70 22.91 11.00
CA ALA A 200 -8.56 23.27 12.42
C ALA A 200 -8.60 22.07 13.37
N SER A 201 -9.29 20.97 13.01
CA SER A 201 -9.32 19.75 13.84
C SER A 201 -8.07 18.87 13.71
N MET A 202 -7.27 19.09 12.66
CA MET A 202 -6.01 18.40 12.38
C MET A 202 -4.77 19.25 12.69
N GLY A 203 -4.90 20.57 12.83
CA GLY A 203 -3.77 21.48 13.07
C GLY A 203 -2.84 21.10 14.24
N GLY A 204 -1.57 21.48 14.12
CA GLY A 204 -0.49 21.18 15.07
C GLY A 204 0.18 19.83 14.85
N LYS A 205 1.08 19.43 15.76
CA LYS A 205 1.78 18.13 15.71
C LYS A 205 0.84 16.96 16.03
N TRP A 206 1.02 15.84 15.34
CA TRP A 206 0.52 14.51 15.70
C TRP A 206 1.61 13.46 15.43
N TYR A 207 1.58 12.38 16.19
CA TYR A 207 2.48 11.23 16.03
C TYR A 207 1.67 10.05 15.53
N LYS A 208 2.14 9.33 14.48
CA LYS A 208 1.54 8.01 14.18
C LYS A 208 2.03 7.05 15.27
N VAL A 209 1.10 6.42 15.97
CA VAL A 209 1.43 5.51 17.11
C VAL A 209 1.03 4.06 16.83
N LEU A 210 0.12 3.85 15.88
CA LEU A 210 -0.26 2.55 15.35
C LEU A 210 -0.32 2.63 13.82
N GLY A 211 0.02 1.53 13.16
CA GLY A 211 -0.05 1.37 11.71
C GLY A 211 -0.55 -0.01 11.30
N PHE A 212 -1.19 -0.11 10.14
CA PHE A 212 -1.85 -1.32 9.65
C PHE A 212 -1.11 -1.97 8.48
N ASN A 213 -0.64 -1.17 7.51
CA ASN A 213 0.22 -1.66 6.44
C ASN A 213 1.69 -1.63 6.90
N PRO A 214 2.37 -2.79 7.06
CA PRO A 214 3.76 -2.82 7.55
C PRO A 214 4.73 -2.06 6.63
N ASN A 215 4.43 -1.98 5.33
CA ASN A 215 5.31 -1.40 4.32
C ASN A 215 5.35 0.14 4.35
N TYR A 216 4.33 0.78 4.93
CA TYR A 216 4.12 2.24 4.84
C TYR A 216 3.74 2.91 6.17
N ASP A 217 3.03 2.22 7.07
CA ASP A 217 2.50 2.81 8.32
C ASP A 217 3.43 2.65 9.52
N CYS A 218 4.49 1.86 9.39
CA CYS A 218 5.16 1.21 10.52
C CYS A 218 6.66 1.55 10.65
N PHE A 219 7.09 2.65 10.04
CA PHE A 219 8.41 3.24 10.26
C PHE A 219 8.53 3.82 11.68
N ASP A 220 9.75 3.95 12.19
CA ASP A 220 10.02 4.63 13.47
C ASP A 220 9.90 6.16 13.31
N CYS A 221 9.79 6.88 14.42
CA CYS A 221 9.84 8.35 14.45
C CYS A 221 8.80 9.05 13.55
N GLN A 222 7.58 8.54 13.42
CA GLN A 222 6.60 9.12 12.50
C GLN A 222 5.81 10.27 13.13
N ARG A 223 6.02 11.48 12.60
CA ARG A 223 5.33 12.70 13.00
C ARG A 223 4.81 13.48 11.80
N ASN A 224 3.63 14.05 11.95
CA ASN A 224 3.02 14.96 10.99
C ASN A 224 2.69 16.28 11.70
N THR A 225 3.16 17.40 11.16
CA THR A 225 2.86 18.75 11.64
C THR A 225 1.99 19.46 10.61
N PHE A 226 0.73 19.74 10.96
CA PHE A 226 -0.24 20.37 10.07
C PHE A 226 -0.33 21.87 10.38
N GLU A 227 0.09 22.72 9.44
CA GLU A 227 -0.10 24.17 9.48
C GLU A 227 -1.27 24.60 8.57
N ALA A 228 -2.07 25.57 9.02
CA ALA A 228 -3.03 26.21 8.13
C ALA A 228 -2.26 26.96 7.03
N GLN A 229 -2.64 26.77 5.76
CA GLN A 229 -1.95 27.45 4.66
C GLN A 229 -2.03 28.95 4.86
N LYS A 230 -0.86 29.59 4.98
CA LYS A 230 -0.74 31.06 4.91
C LYS A 230 -1.30 31.47 3.57
N ALA A 231 -2.24 32.42 3.55
CA ALA A 231 -2.94 32.84 2.34
C ALA A 231 -1.93 33.18 1.23
N ARG A 232 -1.77 32.25 0.27
CA ARG A 232 -0.88 32.46 -0.87
C ARG A 232 -1.50 33.60 -1.69
N PRO A 233 -0.77 34.67 -2.02
CA PRO A 233 -1.28 35.66 -2.97
C PRO A 233 -1.68 34.92 -4.25
N ALA A 234 -2.87 35.22 -4.78
CA ALA A 234 -3.50 34.39 -5.81
C ALA A 234 -2.53 34.17 -6.97
N SER A 235 -2.11 32.91 -7.17
CA SER A 235 -1.17 32.55 -8.23
C SER A 235 -1.74 33.01 -9.56
N ASN A 236 -0.91 33.69 -10.37
CA ASN A 236 -1.29 34.53 -11.51
C ASN A 236 -1.95 33.73 -12.66
N THR A 237 -3.14 33.18 -12.41
CA THR A 237 -3.92 32.37 -13.34
C THR A 237 -4.54 33.31 -14.36
N ARG A 238 -3.75 33.66 -15.37
CA ARG A 238 -4.10 34.60 -16.43
C ARG A 238 -5.18 33.99 -17.31
N VAL A 239 -6.44 34.16 -16.91
CA VAL A 239 -7.60 33.92 -17.77
C VAL A 239 -7.50 34.88 -18.95
N GLU A 240 -7.11 34.36 -20.12
CA GLU A 240 -7.01 35.16 -21.33
C GLU A 240 -8.42 35.67 -21.72
N GLY A 241 -8.57 36.99 -21.81
CA GLY A 241 -9.82 37.66 -22.16
C GLY A 241 -10.57 38.35 -21.01
N ALA A 242 -10.14 38.24 -19.75
CA ALA A 242 -10.77 38.97 -18.65
C ALA A 242 -10.50 40.50 -18.73
N PRO A 243 -11.54 41.37 -18.70
CA PRO A 243 -11.35 42.82 -18.73
C PRO A 243 -10.80 43.38 -17.41
N GLN A 244 -10.07 44.49 -17.50
CA GLN A 244 -9.37 45.09 -16.37
C GLN A 244 -10.33 45.77 -15.38
N GLY A 245 -10.47 45.21 -14.17
CA GLY A 245 -11.12 45.91 -13.07
C GLY A 245 -11.51 45.02 -11.89
N ARG A 246 -11.01 45.38 -10.70
CA ARG A 246 -11.43 44.87 -9.38
C ARG A 246 -11.12 43.39 -9.13
N GLU A 247 -9.91 43.14 -8.64
CA GLU A 247 -9.55 41.92 -7.92
C GLU A 247 -10.46 41.78 -6.68
N ILE A 248 -11.43 40.85 -6.73
CA ILE A 248 -12.20 40.44 -5.57
C ILE A 248 -11.51 39.20 -5.00
N ALA A 249 -10.60 39.43 -4.04
CA ALA A 249 -10.06 38.37 -3.22
C ALA A 249 -11.17 37.80 -2.31
N ILE A 250 -11.94 36.85 -2.85
CA ILE A 250 -12.86 36.04 -2.06
C ILE A 250 -11.99 35.06 -1.26
N ASP A 251 -11.84 35.31 0.03
CA ASP A 251 -11.25 34.37 0.97
C ASP A 251 -12.18 33.16 1.14
N VAL A 252 -12.13 32.24 0.17
CA VAL A 252 -12.66 30.88 0.30
C VAL A 252 -11.70 30.14 1.22
N GLY A 253 -11.86 30.40 2.53
CA GLY A 253 -10.91 30.05 3.59
C GLY A 253 -10.29 28.67 3.40
N SER A 254 -8.96 28.65 3.29
CA SER A 254 -8.21 27.58 2.64
C SER A 254 -8.60 26.18 3.12
N THR A 255 -9.05 25.35 2.17
CA THR A 255 -9.32 23.92 2.38
C THR A 255 -8.04 23.10 2.57
N GLY A 256 -6.90 23.65 2.18
CA GLY A 256 -5.59 23.04 2.34
C GLY A 256 -4.98 23.30 3.72
N VAL A 257 -4.23 22.32 4.20
CA VAL A 257 -3.19 22.49 5.22
C VAL A 257 -1.85 22.10 4.61
N ASP A 258 -0.80 22.87 4.88
CA ASP A 258 0.56 22.44 4.57
C ASP A 258 0.95 21.41 5.65
N VAL A 259 1.52 20.28 5.25
CA VAL A 259 1.86 19.16 6.15
C VAL A 259 3.34 18.85 6.03
N GLU A 260 4.07 19.04 7.12
CA GLU A 260 5.42 18.49 7.26
C GLU A 260 5.32 17.06 7.79
N VAL A 261 5.94 16.10 7.10
CA VAL A 261 5.96 14.68 7.46
C VAL A 261 7.38 14.25 7.73
N GLU A 262 7.63 13.74 8.93
CA GLU A 262 8.93 13.25 9.39
C GLU A 262 8.83 11.75 9.68
N TYR A 263 9.82 10.98 9.25
CA TYR A 263 9.93 9.55 9.59
C TYR A 263 11.39 9.06 9.58
N ALA A 264 11.61 7.89 10.19
CA ALA A 264 12.92 7.24 10.24
C ALA A 264 12.85 5.75 9.88
N MET A 265 13.86 5.27 9.15
CA MET A 265 14.02 3.85 8.81
C MET A 265 15.40 3.35 9.24
N PRO A 266 15.53 2.15 9.81
CA PRO A 266 16.83 1.52 10.02
C PRO A 266 17.61 1.39 8.70
N ARG A 267 18.85 1.91 8.67
CA ARG A 267 19.77 1.80 7.53
C ARG A 267 20.83 0.76 7.84
N THR A 268 20.63 -0.45 7.35
CA THR A 268 21.59 -1.56 7.45
C THR A 268 22.46 -1.61 6.20
N ARG A 269 23.78 -1.72 6.38
CA ARG A 269 24.76 -1.78 5.29
C ARG A 269 25.79 -2.87 5.62
N ILE A 270 26.35 -3.51 4.60
CA ILE A 270 27.29 -4.61 4.82
C ILE A 270 28.54 -4.03 5.50
N ASP A 271 28.96 -4.66 6.60
CA ASP A 271 30.21 -4.33 7.30
C ASP A 271 30.28 -2.90 7.88
N GLN A 272 29.12 -2.27 8.13
CA GLN A 272 28.99 -0.96 8.79
C GLN A 272 28.19 -1.08 10.10
N ALA A 273 28.39 -0.13 11.02
CA ALA A 273 27.52 0.01 12.19
C ALA A 273 26.08 0.37 11.78
N PRO A 274 25.04 -0.04 12.54
CA PRO A 274 23.66 0.32 12.24
C PRO A 274 23.45 1.84 12.17
N GLN A 275 22.86 2.31 11.09
CA GLN A 275 22.53 3.72 10.86
C GLN A 275 21.01 3.93 10.88
N THR A 276 20.58 5.18 10.81
CA THR A 276 19.18 5.56 10.64
C THR A 276 19.06 6.47 9.43
N PHE A 277 18.29 6.08 8.43
CA PHE A 277 17.78 7.00 7.42
C PHE A 277 16.69 7.86 8.07
N ARG A 278 16.73 9.17 7.85
CA ARG A 278 15.69 10.12 8.26
C ARG A 278 15.23 10.89 7.04
N SER A 279 13.93 11.14 6.96
CA SER A 279 13.34 11.93 5.89
C SER A 279 12.37 12.95 6.48
N THR A 280 12.35 14.12 5.86
CA THR A 280 11.34 15.15 6.05
C THR A 280 10.83 15.53 4.67
N LEU A 281 9.52 15.53 4.48
CA LEU A 281 8.87 15.94 3.24
C LEU A 281 7.70 16.89 3.54
N HIS A 282 7.30 17.68 2.55
CA HIS A 282 6.25 18.68 2.68
C HIS A 282 5.16 18.44 1.63
N GLU A 283 3.92 18.36 2.11
CA GLU A 283 2.72 18.09 1.32
C GLU A 283 1.69 19.22 1.49
N THR A 284 0.63 19.20 0.67
CA THR A 284 -0.59 19.96 0.93
C THR A 284 -1.80 19.02 0.97
N LEU A 285 -2.35 18.78 2.16
CA LEU A 285 -3.56 17.98 2.35
C LEU A 285 -4.81 18.87 2.14
N GLN A 286 -5.57 18.61 1.08
CA GLN A 286 -6.77 19.35 0.69
C GLN A 286 -8.04 18.65 1.19
N PHE A 287 -8.85 19.33 2.00
CA PHE A 287 -10.13 18.79 2.51
C PHE A 287 -11.27 18.92 1.49
N ASP A 288 -11.89 17.79 1.13
CA ASP A 288 -12.94 17.72 0.11
C ASP A 288 -14.31 18.11 0.68
N ASN A 289 -14.72 19.37 0.47
CA ASN A 289 -16.04 19.87 0.86
C ASN A 289 -17.17 19.57 -0.16
N THR A 290 -16.89 18.79 -1.21
CA THR A 290 -17.89 18.42 -2.24
C THR A 290 -19.03 17.60 -1.64
N PRO A 291 -20.31 18.00 -1.79
CA PRO A 291 -21.44 17.19 -1.33
C PRO A 291 -21.41 15.78 -1.94
N GLY A 292 -21.43 14.76 -1.09
CA GLY A 292 -21.31 13.36 -1.51
C GLY A 292 -19.87 12.86 -1.73
N SER A 293 -18.84 13.63 -1.34
CA SER A 293 -17.45 13.15 -1.32
C SER A 293 -17.32 11.84 -0.55
N ARG A 294 -16.60 10.88 -1.13
CA ARG A 294 -16.29 9.57 -0.53
C ARG A 294 -15.13 9.65 0.45
N ARG A 295 -14.26 10.65 0.31
CA ARG A 295 -13.05 10.88 1.11
C ARG A 295 -13.16 12.15 1.96
N THR A 296 -12.37 12.23 3.02
CA THR A 296 -12.29 13.41 3.89
C THR A 296 -11.35 14.48 3.30
N ALA A 297 -10.24 14.03 2.73
CA ALA A 297 -9.22 14.88 2.13
C ALA A 297 -8.40 14.09 1.09
N HIS A 298 -7.50 14.77 0.39
CA HIS A 298 -6.50 14.17 -0.48
C HIS A 298 -5.19 14.95 -0.49
N THR A 299 -4.11 14.28 -0.87
CA THR A 299 -2.76 14.86 -1.02
C THR A 299 -2.12 14.37 -2.32
N GLU A 300 -1.22 15.20 -2.86
CA GLU A 300 -0.30 14.87 -3.93
C GLU A 300 1.10 15.28 -3.48
N GLY A 301 2.08 14.41 -3.67
CA GLY A 301 3.46 14.66 -3.24
C GLY A 301 4.46 13.82 -4.02
N LYS A 302 5.75 13.99 -3.69
CA LYS A 302 6.83 13.14 -4.20
C LYS A 302 7.64 12.51 -3.06
N MET A 303 7.97 11.23 -3.19
CA MET A 303 8.81 10.47 -2.27
C MET A 303 9.81 9.64 -3.10
N PHE A 304 11.10 9.69 -2.75
CA PHE A 304 12.17 9.04 -3.52
C PHE A 304 12.20 9.41 -5.02
N GLY A 305 11.77 10.64 -5.36
CA GLY A 305 11.62 11.14 -6.73
C GLY A 305 10.32 10.75 -7.44
N LEU A 306 9.60 9.75 -6.94
CA LEU A 306 8.36 9.24 -7.53
C LEU A 306 7.13 10.02 -7.03
N THR A 307 6.11 10.17 -7.86
CA THR A 307 4.87 10.87 -7.50
C THR A 307 3.87 9.91 -6.86
N PHE A 308 3.17 10.38 -5.84
CA PHE A 308 2.05 9.67 -5.23
C PHE A 308 0.81 10.55 -5.11
N TRP A 309 -0.36 9.91 -5.21
CA TRP A 309 -1.66 10.52 -4.98
C TRP A 309 -2.41 9.69 -3.95
N GLU A 310 -2.94 10.33 -2.90
CA GLU A 310 -3.51 9.62 -1.76
C GLU A 310 -4.82 10.25 -1.27
N ASN A 311 -5.83 9.41 -1.05
CA ASN A 311 -7.13 9.74 -0.49
C ASN A 311 -7.13 9.45 1.02
N TRP A 312 -7.48 10.43 1.85
CA TRP A 312 -7.59 10.26 3.31
C TRP A 312 -9.04 10.12 3.76
N TYR A 313 -9.29 9.15 4.63
CA TYR A 313 -10.61 8.83 5.18
C TYR A 313 -10.53 8.81 6.71
N VAL A 314 -11.02 9.85 7.38
CA VAL A 314 -11.05 9.91 8.85
C VAL A 314 -12.23 9.07 9.34
N ILE A 315 -11.98 7.78 9.58
CA ILE A 315 -12.98 6.79 10.00
C ILE A 315 -13.17 6.73 11.53
N GLY A 316 -12.40 7.52 12.30
CA GLY A 316 -12.47 7.51 13.76
C GLY A 316 -11.84 8.73 14.43
N ALA A 317 -12.35 9.06 15.61
CA ALA A 317 -11.87 10.13 16.48
C ALA A 317 -12.15 9.80 17.95
N ASN A 318 -11.43 10.46 18.86
CA ASN A 318 -11.62 10.35 20.30
C ASN A 318 -13.00 10.83 20.78
N LYS A 319 -13.52 10.21 21.83
CA LYS A 319 -14.62 10.77 22.63
C LYS A 319 -14.14 11.96 23.48
N VAL A 320 -15.08 12.73 24.02
CA VAL A 320 -14.81 13.95 24.82
C VAL A 320 -13.89 13.67 26.02
N ASN A 321 -14.02 12.50 26.65
CA ASN A 321 -13.27 12.11 27.85
C ASN A 321 -12.11 11.14 27.53
N GLU A 322 -11.64 11.09 26.28
CA GLU A 322 -10.53 10.25 25.83
C GLU A 322 -9.36 11.11 25.34
N PRO A 323 -8.10 10.65 25.48
CA PRO A 323 -6.95 11.30 24.86
C PRO A 323 -7.17 11.52 23.35
N GLN A 324 -6.73 12.67 22.82
CA GLN A 324 -6.96 13.02 21.42
C GLN A 324 -6.28 12.03 20.47
N PHE A 325 -7.09 11.40 19.61
CA PHE A 325 -6.62 10.55 18.52
C PHE A 325 -7.44 10.79 17.24
N ARG A 326 -6.84 10.44 16.09
CA ARG A 326 -7.53 10.32 14.79
C ARG A 326 -7.20 8.97 14.18
N PHE A 327 -8.21 8.24 13.74
CA PHE A 327 -8.05 6.99 13.01
C PHE A 327 -8.25 7.33 11.53
N VAL A 328 -7.19 7.19 10.74
CA VAL A 328 -7.19 7.48 9.31
C VAL A 328 -6.99 6.15 8.58
N TYR A 329 -7.91 5.83 7.68
CA TYR A 329 -7.69 4.87 6.59
C TYR A 329 -7.30 5.68 5.35
N TYR A 330 -6.49 5.12 4.46
CA TYR A 330 -6.10 5.76 3.22
C TYR A 330 -6.01 4.77 2.06
N THR A 331 -6.21 5.29 0.85
CA THR A 331 -5.92 4.59 -0.40
C THR A 331 -5.07 5.51 -1.26
N GLY A 332 -3.99 4.98 -1.84
CA GLY A 332 -3.11 5.74 -2.70
C GLY A 332 -2.64 4.95 -3.90
N LYS A 333 -1.93 5.63 -4.78
CA LYS A 333 -1.28 5.06 -5.95
C LYS A 333 -0.07 5.91 -6.36
N THR A 334 0.92 5.26 -6.94
CA THR A 334 1.98 5.93 -7.72
C THR A 334 1.69 5.70 -9.21
N LEU A 335 2.66 6.00 -10.08
CA LEU A 335 2.63 5.51 -11.46
C LEU A 335 2.75 3.97 -11.57
N GLN A 336 3.12 3.24 -10.51
CA GLN A 336 3.58 1.85 -10.62
C GLN A 336 2.73 0.80 -9.91
N ASN A 337 2.11 1.15 -8.78
CA ASN A 337 1.24 0.26 -8.00
C ASN A 337 0.19 1.10 -7.25
N ARG A 338 -0.92 0.47 -6.84
CA ARG A 338 -1.81 0.98 -5.80
C ARG A 338 -1.39 0.47 -4.42
N TYR A 339 -1.89 1.13 -3.39
CA TYR A 339 -1.72 0.70 -2.01
C TYR A 339 -2.86 1.20 -1.12
N GLU A 340 -3.12 0.50 -0.04
CA GLU A 340 -4.01 0.95 1.04
C GLU A 340 -3.36 0.75 2.41
N GLY A 341 -3.91 1.40 3.43
CA GLY A 341 -3.42 1.25 4.80
C GLY A 341 -4.25 2.03 5.80
N ALA A 342 -3.81 2.02 7.06
CA ALA A 342 -4.46 2.78 8.11
C ALA A 342 -3.52 3.04 9.29
N PHE A 343 -3.57 4.25 9.84
CA PHE A 343 -2.79 4.62 11.01
C PHE A 343 -3.63 5.38 12.04
N VAL A 344 -3.15 5.38 13.28
CA VAL A 344 -3.72 6.17 14.36
C VAL A 344 -2.76 7.26 14.77
N TYR A 345 -3.20 8.51 14.62
CA TYR A 345 -2.53 9.67 15.18
C TYR A 345 -2.85 9.82 16.67
N SER A 346 -1.84 10.15 17.47
CA SER A 346 -1.94 10.61 18.86
C SER A 346 -1.34 12.01 18.99
N ARG A 347 -1.74 12.78 20.01
CA ARG A 347 -1.10 14.08 20.35
C ARG A 347 0.23 13.92 21.09
N THR A 348 0.53 12.73 21.60
CA THR A 348 1.82 12.39 22.25
C THR A 348 2.46 11.23 21.50
N PRO A 349 3.79 11.01 21.60
CA PRO A 349 4.47 9.92 20.88
C PRO A 349 4.05 8.51 21.33
N GLU A 350 3.39 8.36 22.48
CA GLU A 350 2.95 7.09 23.04
C GLU A 350 1.50 6.71 22.64
N LEU A 351 1.19 5.43 22.78
CA LEU A 351 -0.17 4.91 22.64
C LEU A 351 -1.15 5.61 23.61
N PRO A 352 -2.29 6.15 23.12
CA PRO A 352 -3.29 6.83 23.96
C PRO A 352 -4.09 5.80 24.77
N ARG A 353 -3.50 5.36 25.89
CA ARG A 353 -3.88 4.14 26.64
C ARG A 353 -5.38 3.99 26.92
N ASP A 354 -6.04 5.07 27.35
CA ASP A 354 -7.46 5.04 27.71
C ASP A 354 -8.41 5.11 26.49
N ALA A 355 -7.89 5.48 25.32
CA ALA A 355 -8.61 5.45 24.05
C ALA A 355 -8.47 4.11 23.29
N MET A 356 -7.54 3.23 23.71
CA MET A 356 -7.26 1.97 23.03
C MET A 356 -8.49 1.06 22.81
N PRO A 357 -9.46 0.94 23.73
CA PRO A 357 -10.70 0.18 23.47
C PRO A 357 -11.56 0.80 22.35
N SER A 358 -11.57 2.13 22.23
CA SER A 358 -12.25 2.84 21.14
C SER A 358 -11.54 2.63 19.80
N ILE A 359 -10.21 2.68 19.79
CA ILE A 359 -9.39 2.40 18.61
C ILE A 359 -9.61 0.96 18.13
N TYR A 360 -9.55 -0.02 19.04
CA TYR A 360 -9.81 -1.44 18.74
C TYR A 360 -11.22 -1.67 18.19
N LYS A 361 -12.23 -0.99 18.76
CA LYS A 361 -13.59 -1.03 18.24
C LYS A 361 -13.68 -0.43 16.84
N ILE A 362 -13.04 0.71 16.58
CA ILE A 362 -13.07 1.38 15.28
C ILE A 362 -12.43 0.53 14.19
N ALA A 363 -11.28 -0.11 14.46
CA ALA A 363 -10.63 -1.04 13.54
C ALA A 363 -11.56 -2.19 13.13
N ARG A 364 -12.17 -2.86 14.12
CA ARG A 364 -13.11 -3.98 13.90
C ARG A 364 -14.36 -3.59 13.13
N GLU A 365 -14.93 -2.43 13.45
CA GLU A 365 -16.08 -1.86 12.71
C GLU A 365 -15.71 -1.40 11.28
N ALA A 366 -14.43 -1.44 10.92
CA ALA A 366 -13.89 -1.19 9.57
C ALA A 366 -13.18 -2.45 9.01
N GLY A 367 -13.49 -3.64 9.53
CA GLY A 367 -12.97 -4.94 9.02
C GLY A 367 -11.54 -5.31 9.44
N MET A 368 -10.80 -4.41 10.09
CA MET A 368 -9.39 -4.61 10.44
C MET A 368 -9.20 -5.31 11.79
N ASP A 369 -8.16 -6.14 11.92
CA ASP A 369 -7.75 -6.75 13.20
C ASP A 369 -6.76 -5.84 13.94
N PRO A 370 -7.17 -5.16 15.03
CA PRO A 370 -6.31 -4.26 15.79
C PRO A 370 -5.12 -4.94 16.47
N THR A 371 -5.12 -6.26 16.64
CA THR A 371 -4.01 -6.99 17.28
C THR A 371 -2.80 -7.13 16.37
N ARG A 372 -3.00 -7.01 15.04
CA ARG A 372 -1.95 -7.12 14.02
C ARG A 372 -1.28 -5.80 13.68
N PHE A 373 -1.83 -4.67 14.14
CA PHE A 373 -1.25 -3.35 13.94
C PHE A 373 0.14 -3.28 14.57
N CYS A 374 1.08 -2.65 13.88
CA CYS A 374 2.37 -2.30 14.45
C CYS A 374 2.23 -1.19 15.51
N CYS A 375 3.12 -1.19 16.49
CA CYS A 375 3.35 -0.08 17.40
C CYS A 375 4.56 0.69 16.90
N VAL A 376 4.35 1.95 16.51
CA VAL A 376 5.44 2.81 16.03
C VAL A 376 6.35 3.20 17.20
N ASP A 377 7.67 3.02 17.08
CA ASP A 377 8.60 3.50 18.09
C ASP A 377 8.96 4.97 17.88
N ASN A 378 8.31 5.82 18.66
CA ASN A 378 8.51 7.27 18.65
C ASN A 378 9.48 7.76 19.74
N LYS A 379 10.28 6.88 20.38
CA LYS A 379 11.22 7.28 21.46
C LYS A 379 12.25 8.33 21.04
N CYS A 380 12.53 8.48 19.75
CA CYS A 380 13.33 9.57 19.20
C CYS A 380 12.75 10.98 19.44
N PHE A 381 11.48 11.11 19.83
CA PHE A 381 10.86 12.35 20.29
C PHE A 381 10.81 12.45 21.84
N SER A 382 11.42 11.51 22.57
CA SER A 382 11.48 11.57 24.05
C SER A 382 12.28 12.80 24.49
N GLY A 383 11.64 13.69 25.23
CA GLY A 383 12.20 14.99 25.62
C GLY A 383 11.50 16.17 24.93
N GLU A 384 10.87 15.96 23.77
CA GLU A 384 9.87 16.91 23.25
C GLU A 384 8.57 16.81 24.06
N GLN A 385 8.54 17.48 25.21
CA GLN A 385 7.26 17.80 25.85
C GLN A 385 6.37 18.56 24.85
N SER A 386 5.06 18.31 24.90
CA SER A 386 4.10 18.81 23.92
C SER A 386 3.93 20.34 23.99
N ALA A 387 4.83 21.05 23.30
CA ALA A 387 4.95 22.50 23.33
C ALA A 387 3.86 23.23 22.52
N GLN A 388 2.59 23.05 22.90
CA GLN A 388 1.60 24.13 22.76
C GLN A 388 1.90 25.15 23.86
N ALA A 389 2.87 26.02 23.58
CA ALA A 389 3.35 27.01 24.54
C ALA A 389 2.22 27.99 24.92
N PRO A 390 2.09 28.35 26.22
CA PRO A 390 1.33 29.54 26.60
C PRO A 390 2.00 30.78 25.99
N LEU A 391 1.23 31.84 25.73
CA LEU A 391 1.81 33.07 25.20
C LEU A 391 2.77 33.73 26.22
N PHE A 392 3.88 34.26 25.68
CA PHE A 392 4.88 35.16 26.28
C PHE A 392 6.12 34.55 26.99
N THR A 393 7.21 35.34 26.91
CA THR A 393 8.55 35.23 27.53
C THR A 393 9.54 34.16 27.00
N PRO A 394 10.87 34.40 27.05
CA PRO A 394 11.78 33.97 25.96
C PRO A 394 13.10 33.25 26.32
N VAL A 395 13.61 32.50 25.32
CA VAL A 395 15.02 32.18 24.95
C VAL A 395 16.09 31.95 26.06
N ALA A 396 16.48 30.67 26.23
CA ALA A 396 17.84 30.12 26.46
C ALA A 396 17.70 28.60 26.75
N GLU A 397 18.61 27.67 26.45
CA GLU A 397 19.84 27.67 25.62
C GLU A 397 20.02 26.25 24.98
N ALA A 398 21.15 25.95 24.33
CA ALA A 398 21.38 24.69 23.60
C ALA A 398 22.22 23.64 24.38
N ALA A 399 22.67 22.58 23.67
CA ALA A 399 23.46 21.42 24.12
C ALA A 399 22.64 20.26 24.75
N GLU A 400 23.00 18.97 24.60
CA GLU A 400 24.10 18.35 23.83
C GLU A 400 23.75 16.90 23.41
N SER A 401 24.46 16.35 22.41
CA SER A 401 24.16 15.01 21.84
C SER A 401 24.91 13.87 22.54
N LEU A 402 24.19 12.83 22.96
CA LEU A 402 24.77 11.62 23.54
C LEU A 402 25.34 10.67 22.45
N PRO A 403 26.60 10.20 22.57
CA PRO A 403 27.16 9.19 21.68
C PRO A 403 26.68 7.78 22.07
N SER A 404 26.22 6.99 21.10
CA SER A 404 25.82 5.59 21.31
C SER A 404 27.04 4.66 21.29
N THR A 405 27.40 4.09 22.44
CA THR A 405 28.58 3.24 22.62
C THR A 405 28.29 1.74 22.38
N ALA A 406 27.86 1.41 21.15
CA ALA A 406 27.80 0.03 20.67
C ALA A 406 29.07 -0.30 19.85
N ALA A 407 29.99 -1.06 20.44
CA ALA A 407 31.17 -1.54 19.71
C ALA A 407 30.75 -2.60 18.67
N PRO A 408 31.09 -2.45 17.37
CA PRO A 408 30.80 -3.48 16.38
C PRO A 408 31.60 -4.75 16.66
N GLY A 409 30.95 -5.91 16.51
CA GLY A 409 31.63 -7.21 16.58
C GLY A 409 32.63 -7.36 15.43
N ARG A 410 33.74 -8.07 15.68
CA ARG A 410 34.78 -8.28 14.67
C ARG A 410 34.22 -9.00 13.44
N SER A 411 34.34 -8.34 12.30
CA SER A 411 33.95 -8.84 10.98
C SER A 411 35.05 -9.72 10.41
N ALA A 412 34.68 -10.74 9.62
CA ALA A 412 35.67 -11.51 8.85
C ALA A 412 36.45 -10.62 7.85
N LEU A 413 35.89 -9.46 7.49
CA LEU A 413 36.49 -8.47 6.60
C LEU A 413 37.49 -7.54 7.30
N ASP A 414 37.57 -7.53 8.64
CA ASP A 414 38.58 -6.78 9.41
C ASP A 414 40.03 -7.23 9.14
N ILE A 415 40.20 -8.42 8.54
CA ILE A 415 41.50 -8.98 8.16
C ILE A 415 42.04 -8.34 6.86
N LEU A 416 41.18 -7.70 6.06
CA LEU A 416 41.55 -7.15 4.75
C LEU A 416 42.07 -5.70 4.85
N PRO A 417 43.07 -5.29 4.04
CA PRO A 417 43.47 -3.88 3.91
C PRO A 417 42.26 -3.01 3.52
N PRO A 418 42.13 -1.76 4.02
CA PRO A 418 40.91 -0.95 3.86
C PRO A 418 40.43 -0.75 2.42
N SER A 419 41.34 -0.68 1.44
CA SER A 419 41.01 -0.60 0.01
C SER A 419 40.39 -1.90 -0.51
N LEU A 420 40.96 -3.05 -0.17
CA LEU A 420 40.43 -4.36 -0.55
C LEU A 420 39.12 -4.68 0.21
N ARG A 421 39.05 -4.33 1.49
CA ARG A 421 37.82 -4.39 2.29
C ARG A 421 36.69 -3.62 1.60
N ARG A 422 36.93 -2.38 1.20
CA ARG A 422 35.94 -1.57 0.48
C ARG A 422 35.50 -2.21 -0.83
N VAL A 423 36.42 -2.74 -1.64
CA VAL A 423 36.08 -3.44 -2.89
C VAL A 423 35.23 -4.68 -2.64
N VAL A 424 35.53 -5.47 -1.60
CA VAL A 424 34.75 -6.66 -1.22
C VAL A 424 33.35 -6.27 -0.69
N VAL A 425 33.25 -5.23 0.14
CA VAL A 425 31.96 -4.70 0.63
C VAL A 425 31.13 -4.12 -0.52
N ASP A 426 31.73 -3.31 -1.40
CA ASP A 426 31.06 -2.76 -2.57
C ASP A 426 30.53 -3.89 -3.47
N ALA A 427 31.34 -4.90 -3.77
CA ALA A 427 30.92 -6.07 -4.56
C ALA A 427 29.84 -6.92 -3.87
N ALA A 428 29.92 -7.10 -2.55
CA ALA A 428 28.89 -7.81 -1.78
C ALA A 428 27.55 -7.06 -1.83
N GLU A 429 27.55 -5.75 -1.63
CA GLU A 429 26.34 -4.91 -1.72
C GLU A 429 25.73 -4.91 -3.14
N TYR A 430 26.54 -5.01 -4.20
CA TYR A 430 26.06 -5.21 -5.57
C TYR A 430 25.49 -6.60 -5.84
N LEU A 431 25.89 -7.63 -5.09
CA LEU A 431 25.48 -9.03 -5.31
C LEU A 431 24.33 -9.48 -4.39
N GLU A 432 24.20 -8.91 -3.20
CA GLU A 432 23.15 -9.21 -2.19
C GLU A 432 21.73 -9.26 -2.78
N ASP A 433 20.92 -10.23 -2.36
CA ASP A 433 19.46 -10.22 -2.60
C ASP A 433 18.82 -9.25 -1.59
N PRO A 434 18.14 -8.18 -2.04
CA PRO A 434 17.55 -7.19 -1.13
C PRO A 434 16.32 -7.69 -0.37
N ARG A 435 15.69 -8.80 -0.78
CA ARG A 435 14.39 -9.24 -0.22
C ARG A 435 14.50 -9.71 1.24
N PRO A 436 15.44 -10.59 1.65
CA PRO A 436 15.56 -10.99 3.06
C PRO A 436 15.88 -9.82 3.99
N ALA A 437 16.75 -8.90 3.55
CA ALA A 437 17.10 -7.70 4.31
C ALA A 437 15.91 -6.74 4.49
N SER A 438 15.04 -6.66 3.48
CA SER A 438 13.81 -5.86 3.54
C SER A 438 12.78 -6.53 4.46
N VAL A 439 12.59 -7.85 4.37
CA VAL A 439 11.77 -8.61 5.33
C VAL A 439 12.27 -8.42 6.77
N GLU A 440 13.58 -8.34 7.00
CA GLU A 440 14.16 -8.05 8.32
C GLU A 440 13.93 -6.59 8.79
N LEU A 441 13.80 -5.64 7.86
CA LEU A 441 13.50 -4.23 8.15
C LEU A 441 12.09 -4.09 8.75
N PHE A 442 11.08 -4.66 8.09
CA PHE A 442 9.69 -4.59 8.52
C PHE A 442 9.35 -5.62 9.62
N GLY A 443 9.93 -6.82 9.57
CA GLY A 443 9.69 -7.89 10.54
C GLY A 443 10.17 -7.61 11.98
N LYS A 444 10.92 -6.53 12.21
CA LYS A 444 11.30 -6.04 13.55
C LYS A 444 10.21 -5.22 14.25
N GLN A 445 9.18 -4.79 13.53
CA GLN A 445 8.11 -3.95 14.07
C GLN A 445 7.31 -4.74 15.12
N ARG A 446 7.19 -4.17 16.33
CA ARG A 446 6.40 -4.78 17.40
C ARG A 446 4.93 -4.71 17.06
N GLN A 447 4.22 -5.84 17.03
CA GLN A 447 2.76 -5.87 16.82
C GLN A 447 2.01 -5.71 18.14
N MET A 448 0.77 -5.20 18.08
CA MET A 448 -0.10 -5.02 19.25
C MET A 448 -0.34 -6.33 20.04
N VAL A 449 -0.41 -7.49 19.37
CA VAL A 449 -0.49 -8.81 20.01
C VAL A 449 0.72 -9.14 20.90
N GLN A 450 1.85 -8.46 20.69
CA GLN A 450 3.07 -8.56 21.50
C GLN A 450 3.11 -7.50 22.63
N VAL A 451 2.10 -6.63 22.75
CA VAL A 451 1.98 -5.60 23.79
C VAL A 451 1.12 -6.11 24.94
N ARG A 452 1.74 -6.85 25.87
CA ARG A 452 1.11 -7.39 27.09
C ARG A 452 0.39 -6.37 28.00
N GLU A 453 0.53 -5.07 27.77
CA GLU A 453 -0.27 -4.06 28.46
C GLU A 453 -1.75 -4.10 28.05
N PHE A 454 -2.09 -4.57 26.85
CA PHE A 454 -3.47 -4.55 26.35
C PHE A 454 -4.02 -5.95 26.11
N ASP A 455 -5.28 -6.16 26.48
CA ASP A 455 -6.01 -7.38 26.14
C ASP A 455 -6.41 -7.38 24.65
N ALA A 456 -7.03 -8.47 24.20
CA ALA A 456 -7.54 -8.58 22.83
C ALA A 456 -8.62 -7.54 22.48
N ASN A 457 -9.10 -6.72 23.41
CA ASN A 457 -10.11 -5.67 23.20
C ASN A 457 -9.55 -4.25 23.42
N GLY A 458 -8.25 -4.10 23.68
CA GLY A 458 -7.60 -2.82 23.90
C GLY A 458 -7.76 -2.28 25.33
N TYR A 459 -8.31 -3.07 26.27
CA TYR A 459 -8.33 -2.71 27.69
C TYR A 459 -6.99 -3.01 28.34
N ARG A 460 -6.60 -2.18 29.32
CA ARG A 460 -5.33 -2.34 30.04
C ARG A 460 -5.37 -3.58 30.95
N VAL A 461 -4.41 -4.48 30.75
CA VAL A 461 -4.18 -5.65 31.59
C VAL A 461 -3.62 -5.18 32.95
N PRO A 462 -4.19 -5.62 34.09
CA PRO A 462 -3.63 -5.35 35.42
C PRO A 462 -2.20 -5.87 35.55
N LEU A 463 -1.30 -5.09 36.18
CA LEU A 463 0.14 -5.39 36.26
C LEU A 463 0.45 -6.74 36.90
N ASP A 464 -0.40 -7.22 37.82
CA ASP A 464 -0.35 -8.56 38.44
C ASP A 464 -0.44 -9.73 37.44
N ARG A 465 -0.87 -9.47 36.19
CA ARG A 465 -1.12 -10.49 35.16
C ARG A 465 -0.19 -10.42 33.95
N ILE A 466 0.86 -9.58 34.01
CA ILE A 466 1.75 -9.31 32.86
C ILE A 466 3.00 -10.22 32.83
N ASN A 467 3.24 -11.01 33.87
CA ASN A 467 4.38 -11.95 34.02
C ASN A 467 4.28 -13.17 33.08
#